data_AF-A0A925JS18-F1
#
_entry.id   AF-A0A925JS18-F1
#
_cell.length_a   1.000
_cell.length_b   1.000
_cell.length_c   1.000
_cell.angle_alpha   90.00
_cell.angle_beta   90.00
_cell.angle_gamma   90.00
#
_symmetry.space_group_name_H-M   'P 1'
#
loop_
_entity.id
_entity.type
_entity.pdbx_description
1 polymer ?
#
loop_
_entity_poly.entity_id
_entity_poly.type
_entity_poly.pdbx_seq_one_letter_code
_entity_poly.pdbx_strand_id
1 'polypeptide(L)' 'MDLRIPAGWFFLLLGAILIAVSFTGATAPLTDANVNLYAGAAMAIFGGLMLWWSRIQKA' A
#
# COMPACT_ATOMS: atom_id res chain seq x y z
N MET A 1 15.14 -16.36 2.69
CA MET A 1 14.05 -15.56 3.30
C MET A 1 13.00 -15.33 2.22
N ASP A 2 11.71 -15.47 2.52
CA ASP A 2 10.65 -15.21 1.54
C ASP A 2 10.53 -13.70 1.30
N LEU A 3 10.88 -13.25 0.10
CA LEU A 3 10.88 -11.83 -0.29
C LEU A 3 9.49 -11.18 -0.15
N ARG A 4 8.41 -11.97 -0.23
CA ARG A 4 7.04 -11.46 -0.12
C ARG A 4 6.69 -10.92 1.25
N ILE A 5 7.39 -11.37 2.29
CA ILE A 5 7.16 -10.90 3.66
C ILE A 5 7.68 -9.46 3.83
N PRO A 6 8.98 -9.15 3.61
CA PRO A 6 9.47 -7.78 3.74
C PRO A 6 8.87 -6.85 2.67
N ALA A 7 8.70 -7.31 1.42
CA ALA A 7 8.07 -6.50 0.38
C ALA A 7 6.58 -6.23 0.69
N GLY A 8 5.85 -7.24 1.14
CA GLY A 8 4.44 -7.11 1.49
C GLY A 8 4.21 -6.09 2.62
N TRP A 9 5.04 -6.14 3.66
CA TRP A 9 5.00 -5.15 4.74
C TRP A 9 5.37 -3.75 4.27
N PHE A 10 6.40 -3.61 3.43
CA PHE A 10 6.79 -2.32 2.87
C PHE A 10 5.63 -1.66 2.12
N PHE A 11 5.02 -2.38 1.17
CA PHE A 11 3.92 -1.83 0.35
C PHE A 11 2.64 -1.61 1.17
N LEU A 12 2.33 -2.49 2.13
CA LEU A 12 1.17 -2.32 2.98
C LEU A 12 1.30 -1.09 3.88
N LEU A 13 2.46 -0.89 4.52
CA LEU A 13 2.71 0.26 5.38
C LEU A 13 2.71 1.57 4.59
N LEU A 14 3.41 1.61 3.46
CA LEU A 14 3.46 2.81 2.63
C LEU A 14 2.08 3.15 2.06
N GLY A 15 1.31 2.15 1.65
CA GLY A 15 -0.07 2.31 1.22
C GLY A 15 -0.97 2.87 2.32
N ALA A 16 -0.88 2.33 3.54
CA ALA A 16 -1.62 2.82 4.70
C ALA A 16 -1.28 4.28 5.05
N ILE A 17 0.01 4.66 4.95
CA ILE A 17 0.45 6.04 5.17
C ILE A 17 -0.18 6.97 4.12
N LEU A 18 -0.14 6.61 2.84
CA LEU A 18 -0.73 7.43 1.78
C LEU A 18 -2.26 7.58 1.95
N ILE A 19 -2.95 6.51 2.33
CA ILE A 19 -4.38 6.58 2.68
C ILE A 19 -4.60 7.56 3.84
N ALA A 20 -3.80 7.49 4.91
CA ALA A 20 -3.91 8.43 6.03
C ALA A 20 -3.66 9.89 5.61
N VAL A 21 -2.63 10.13 4.80
CA VAL A 21 -2.28 11.46 4.25
C VAL A 21 -3.37 12.01 3.33
N SER A 22 -4.18 11.14 2.72
CA SER A 22 -5.31 11.56 1.88
C SER A 22 -6.34 12.40 2.64
N PHE A 23 -6.37 12.30 3.98
CA PHE A 23 -7.28 13.05 4.85
C PHE A 23 -6.66 14.31 5.45
N THR A 24 -5.38 14.59 5.20
CA THR A 24 -4.69 15.77 5.75
C THR A 24 -4.73 16.99 4.84
N GLY A 25 -5.35 16.88 3.67
CA GLY A 25 -5.41 17.97 2.67
C GLY A 25 -4.11 18.17 1.88
N ALA A 26 -3.14 17.26 2.00
CA ALA A 26 -1.94 17.28 1.15
C ALA A 26 -2.32 16.79 -0.25
N THR A 27 -2.08 17.62 -1.28
CA THR A 27 -2.47 17.34 -2.67
C THR A 27 -1.28 17.47 -3.63
N ALA A 28 -1.42 16.85 -4.80
CA ALA A 28 -0.44 16.96 -5.88
C ALA A 28 -0.68 18.26 -6.68
N PRO A 29 0.35 19.07 -7.00
CA PRO A 29 0.17 20.35 -7.70
C PRO A 29 -0.38 20.25 -9.14
N LEU A 30 -0.28 19.06 -9.74
CA LEU A 30 -0.57 18.83 -11.17
C LEU A 30 -1.91 18.14 -11.42
N THR A 31 -2.69 17.82 -10.39
CA THR A 31 -3.97 17.13 -10.55
C THR A 31 -4.90 17.37 -9.37
N ASP A 32 -6.20 17.48 -9.66
CA ASP A 32 -7.25 17.54 -8.65
C ASP A 32 -7.67 16.16 -8.12
N ALA A 33 -7.17 15.08 -8.75
CA ALA A 33 -7.44 13.73 -8.29
C ALA A 33 -6.70 13.44 -6.97
N ASN A 34 -7.35 12.69 -6.07
CA ASN A 34 -6.74 12.30 -4.80
C ASN A 34 -5.67 11.21 -5.00
N VAL A 35 -4.46 11.64 -5.37
CA VAL A 35 -3.30 10.78 -5.65
C VAL A 35 -2.92 9.89 -4.49
N ASN A 36 -2.94 10.45 -3.30
CA ASN A 36 -2.62 9.72 -2.08
C ASN A 36 -3.57 8.53 -1.89
N LEU A 37 -4.86 8.71 -2.19
CA LEU A 37 -5.85 7.67 -1.96
C LEU A 37 -5.71 6.53 -2.96
N TYR A 38 -5.66 6.80 -4.26
CA TYR A 38 -5.60 5.71 -5.25
C TYR A 38 -4.24 5.01 -5.25
N ALA A 39 -3.13 5.75 -5.08
CA ALA A 39 -1.80 5.15 -4.99
C ALA A 39 -1.67 4.35 -3.69
N GLY A 40 -2.16 4.91 -2.58
CA GLY A 40 -2.18 4.24 -1.28
C GLY A 40 -3.01 2.95 -1.30
N ALA A 41 -4.21 2.99 -1.89
CA ALA A 41 -5.05 1.81 -2.06
C ALA A 41 -4.37 0.72 -2.92
N ALA A 42 -3.78 1.10 -4.06
CA ALA A 42 -3.08 0.14 -4.92
C ALA A 42 -1.90 -0.53 -4.19
N MET A 43 -1.10 0.24 -3.45
CA MET A 43 0.01 -0.27 -2.66
C MET A 43 -0.44 -1.15 -1.50
N ALA A 44 -1.50 -0.75 -0.79
CA ALA A 44 -2.05 -1.53 0.32
C ALA A 44 -2.62 -2.87 -0.15
N ILE A 45 -3.36 -2.87 -1.27
CA ILE A 45 -3.88 -4.10 -1.89
C ILE A 45 -2.72 -5.00 -2.31
N PHE A 46 -1.72 -4.47 -3.00
CA PHE A 46 -0.56 -5.26 -3.43
C PHE A 46 0.19 -5.88 -2.24
N GLY A 47 0.52 -5.07 -1.22
CA GLY A 47 1.19 -5.55 -0.02
C GLY A 47 0.37 -6.60 0.74
N GLY A 48 -0.94 -6.38 0.85
CA GLY A 48 -1.88 -7.34 1.44
C GLY A 48 -1.92 -8.67 0.70
N LEU A 49 -1.97 -8.66 -0.63
CA LEU A 49 -1.94 -9.86 -1.47
C LEU A 49 -0.62 -10.63 -1.32
N MET A 50 0.52 -9.94 -1.27
CA MET A 50 1.83 -10.58 -1.05
C MET A 50 1.89 -11.29 0.30
N LEU A 51 1.43 -10.63 1.37
CA LEU A 51 1.39 -11.21 2.71
C LEU A 51 0.42 -12.39 2.77
N TRP A 52 -0.74 -12.27 2.12
CA TRP A 52 -1.72 -13.34 2.02
C TRP A 52 -1.14 -14.59 1.32
N TRP A 53 -0.51 -14.42 0.17
CA TRP A 53 0.16 -15.52 -0.55
C TRP A 53 1.31 -16.15 0.23
N SER A 54 2.07 -15.34 0.99
CA SER A 54 3.13 -15.85 1.86
C SER A 54 2.60 -16.75 2.99
N ARG A 55 1.31 -16.61 3.36
CA ARG A 55 0.64 -17.45 4.36
C ARG A 55 0.09 -18.71 3.73
N ILE A 56 -0.58 -18.61 2.58
CA ILE A 56 -1.13 -19.78 1.88
C ILE A 56 0.00 -20.76 1.52
N GLN A 57 1.15 -20.29 1.07
CA GLN A 57 2.23 -21.18 0.66
C GLN A 57 2.96 -21.88 1.82
N LYS A 58 2.70 -21.48 3.07
CA LYS A 58 3.20 -22.17 4.27
C LYS A 58 2.22 -23.21 4.82
N ALA A 59 0.98 -23.23 4.32
CA ALA A 59 -0.06 -24.19 4.67
C ALA A 59 -0.06 -25.37 3.67
#